data_AF-A0A1N7RRN6-F1
#
_entry.id   AF-A0A1N7RRN6-F1
#
_cell.length_a   1.000
_cell.length_b   1.000
_cell.length_c   1.000
_cell.angle_alpha   90.00
_cell.angle_beta   90.00
_cell.angle_gamma   90.00
#
_symmetry.space_group_name_H-M   'P 1'
#
loop_
_entity.id
_entity.type
_entity.pdbx_description
1 polymer ?
#
loop_
_entity_poly.entity_id
_entity_poly.type
_entity_poly.pdbx_seq_one_letter_code
_entity_poly.pdbx_strand_id
1 'polypeptide(L)'
;MVPHLSGRENEIEHINVMCLQLFDRWCEARSVVPLRHLLRGWPLMNSDPESLRRLGTALRDLRREHLHDSNDASFQKVCELSDCVEELLAPASLPAWATSGR
;
A
#
# COMPACT_ATOMS: atom_id res chain seq x y z
N MET A 1 -8.00 14.74 -24.17
CA MET A 1 -8.58 14.09 -22.97
C MET A 1 -7.51 13.17 -22.42
N VAL A 2 -7.08 13.39 -21.18
CA VAL A 2 -5.84 12.83 -20.60
C VAL A 2 -6.14 11.43 -20.02
N PRO A 3 -5.71 10.32 -20.65
CA PRO A 3 -6.04 8.97 -20.18
C PRO A 3 -5.16 8.50 -19.01
N HIS A 4 -4.10 9.25 -18.68
CA HIS A 4 -3.05 8.83 -17.73
C HIS A 4 -3.37 9.14 -16.26
N LEU A 5 -4.35 10.01 -15.99
CA LEU A 5 -4.78 10.32 -14.62
C LEU A 5 -5.70 9.22 -14.06
N SER A 6 -6.62 8.69 -14.88
CA SER A 6 -7.57 7.67 -14.44
C SER A 6 -6.93 6.35 -14.00
N GLY A 7 -5.80 5.95 -14.59
CA GLY A 7 -5.12 4.71 -14.18
C GLY A 7 -4.64 4.79 -12.74
N ARG A 8 -3.85 5.82 -12.43
CA ARG A 8 -3.27 6.04 -11.11
C ARG A 8 -4.32 6.34 -10.05
N GLU A 9 -5.34 7.13 -10.38
CA GLU A 9 -6.46 7.40 -9.47
C GLU A 9 -7.23 6.12 -9.13
N ASN A 10 -7.49 5.26 -10.13
CA ASN A 10 -8.18 3.99 -9.92
C ASN A 10 -7.37 3.01 -9.06
N GLU A 11 -6.05 2.99 -9.20
CA GLU A 11 -5.16 2.19 -8.33
C GLU A 11 -5.12 2.74 -6.90
N ILE A 12 -5.09 4.06 -6.72
CA ILE A 12 -5.16 4.69 -5.39
C ILE A 12 -6.50 4.39 -4.72
N GLU A 13 -7.60 4.44 -5.47
CA GLU A 13 -8.91 4.07 -4.96
C GLU A 13 -8.95 2.59 -4.57
N HIS A 14 -8.34 1.70 -5.37
CA HIS A 14 -8.20 0.28 -5.03
C HIS A 14 -7.41 0.09 -3.72
N ILE A 15 -6.27 0.76 -3.56
CA ILE A 15 -5.48 0.78 -2.32
C ILE A 15 -6.34 1.26 -1.15
N ASN A 16 -7.14 2.31 -1.35
CA ASN A 16 -8.01 2.86 -0.31
C ASN A 16 -9.11 1.87 0.11
N VAL A 17 -9.73 1.17 -0.85
CA VAL A 17 -10.72 0.12 -0.59
C VAL A 17 -10.10 -1.04 0.18
N MET A 18 -8.89 -1.47 -0.18
CA MET A 18 -8.15 -2.51 0.53
C MET A 18 -7.82 -2.10 1.97
N CYS A 19 -7.35 -0.86 2.19
CA CYS A 19 -7.12 -0.30 3.52
C CYS A 19 -8.39 -0.31 4.37
N LEU A 20 -9.54 0.08 3.80
CA LEU A 20 -10.83 0.06 4.50
C LEU A 20 -11.26 -1.35 4.90
N GLN A 21 -11.10 -2.34 4.01
CA GLN A 21 -11.43 -3.74 4.35
C GLN A 21 -10.54 -4.31 5.46
N LEU A 22 -9.24 -3.98 5.44
CA LEU A 22 -8.31 -4.38 6.50
C LEU A 22 -8.65 -3.70 7.82
N PHE A 23 -8.97 -2.40 7.78
CA PHE A 23 -9.42 -1.66 8.95
C PHE A 23 -10.65 -2.30 9.59
N ASP A 24 -11.67 -2.61 8.79
CA ASP A 24 -12.91 -3.22 9.27
C ASP A 24 -12.65 -4.58 9.93
N ARG A 25 -11.90 -5.45 9.24
CA ARG A 25 -11.54 -6.77 9.78
C ARG A 25 -10.69 -6.68 11.05
N TRP A 26 -9.75 -5.76 11.15
CA TRP A 26 -8.97 -5.57 12.38
C TRP A 26 -9.78 -4.95 13.51
N CYS A 27 -10.78 -4.12 13.18
CA CYS A 27 -11.73 -3.61 14.15
C CYS A 27 -12.58 -4.76 14.73
N GLU A 28 -13.08 -5.66 13.88
CA GLU A 28 -13.78 -6.88 14.30
C GLU A 28 -12.89 -7.79 15.16
N ALA A 29 -11.65 -8.00 14.75
CA ALA A 29 -10.65 -8.79 15.48
C ALA A 29 -10.10 -8.09 16.73
N ARG A 30 -10.53 -6.86 17.03
CA ARG A 30 -10.03 -6.00 18.12
C ARG A 30 -8.50 -5.84 18.13
N SER A 31 -7.90 -5.86 16.93
CA SER A 31 -6.46 -5.80 16.76
C SER A 31 -5.98 -4.36 16.63
N VAL A 32 -5.65 -3.74 17.77
CA VAL A 32 -5.27 -2.31 17.84
C VAL A 32 -3.88 -2.03 17.24
N VAL A 33 -2.97 -3.00 17.29
CA VAL A 33 -1.62 -2.87 16.75
C VAL A 33 -1.64 -2.61 15.23
N PRO A 34 -2.19 -3.48 14.37
CA PRO A 34 -2.20 -3.25 12.93
C PRO A 34 -3.03 -2.02 12.55
N LEU A 35 -4.12 -1.72 13.27
CA LEU A 35 -4.89 -0.49 13.10
C LEU A 35 -4.05 0.77 13.30
N ARG A 36 -3.23 0.81 14.37
CA ARG A 36 -2.35 1.96 14.65
C ARG A 36 -1.30 2.15 13.56
N HIS A 37 -0.76 1.05 13.02
CA HIS A 37 0.21 1.11 11.93
C HIS A 37 -0.46 1.61 10.64
N LEU A 38 -1.64 1.11 10.30
CA LEU A 38 -2.42 1.57 9.15
C LEU A 38 -2.73 3.07 9.23
N LEU A 39 -3.25 3.53 10.37
CA LEU A 39 -3.61 4.94 10.61
C LEU A 39 -2.41 5.90 10.60
N ARG A 40 -1.18 5.39 10.63
CA ARG A 40 0.04 6.21 10.52
C ARG A 40 0.31 6.67 9.09
N GLY A 41 -0.15 5.90 8.10
CA GLY A 41 0.02 6.18 6.67
C GLY A 41 -1.29 6.42 5.91
N TRP A 42 -2.43 6.11 6.53
CA TRP A 42 -3.78 6.26 6.00
C TRP A 42 -4.61 7.19 6.91
N PRO A 43 -5.52 8.02 6.39
CA PRO A 43 -6.00 8.12 5.00
C PRO A 43 -5.10 8.95 4.08
N LEU A 44 -5.09 8.58 2.79
CA LEU A 44 -4.39 9.28 1.71
C LEU A 44 -5.14 10.60 1.39
N MET A 45 -5.01 11.62 2.23
CA MET A 45 -5.70 12.91 2.07
C MET A 45 -5.35 13.64 0.77
N ASN A 46 -4.10 13.50 0.32
CA ASN A 46 -3.67 13.87 -1.02
C ASN A 46 -3.01 12.62 -1.59
N SER A 47 -3.32 12.30 -2.84
CA SER A 47 -2.74 11.22 -3.66
C SER A 47 -1.22 11.36 -3.91
N ASP A 48 -0.53 12.02 -2.99
CA ASP A 48 0.87 12.30 -3.00
C ASP A 48 1.68 11.01 -2.87
N PRO A 49 2.77 10.89 -3.66
CA PRO A 49 3.68 9.75 -3.56
C PRO A 49 4.32 9.64 -2.18
N GLU A 50 4.42 10.73 -1.40
CA GLU A 50 4.92 10.67 -0.03
C GLU A 50 3.96 9.95 0.92
N SER A 51 2.65 10.18 0.78
CA SER A 51 1.61 9.48 1.55
C SER A 51 1.63 7.98 1.25
N LEU A 52 1.77 7.61 -0.03
CA LEU A 52 1.94 6.22 -0.44
C LEU A 52 3.23 5.60 0.11
N ARG A 53 4.37 6.32 0.10
CA ARG A 53 5.61 5.84 0.73
C ARG A 53 5.44 5.59 2.22
N ARG A 54 4.73 6.48 2.92
CA ARG A 54 4.43 6.31 4.36
C ARG A 54 3.55 5.09 4.60
N LEU A 55 2.51 4.89 3.78
CA LEU A 55 1.66 3.71 3.82
C LEU A 55 2.46 2.42 3.57
N GLY A 56 3.25 2.37 2.50
CA GLY A 56 4.10 1.20 2.19
C GLY A 56 5.12 0.90 3.30
N THR A 57 5.69 1.94 3.92
CA THR A 57 6.57 1.77 5.08
C THR A 57 5.82 1.19 6.27
N ALA A 58 4.63 1.68 6.57
CA ALA A 58 3.80 1.17 7.66
C ALA A 58 3.37 -0.29 7.43
N LEU A 59 3.01 -0.65 6.21
CA LEU A 59 2.64 -2.03 5.84
C LEU A 59 3.82 -2.99 5.93
N ARG A 60 5.02 -2.58 5.52
CA ARG A 60 6.24 -3.39 5.71
C ARG A 60 6.56 -3.60 7.19
N ASP A 61 6.37 -2.56 8.00
CA ASP A 61 6.59 -2.64 9.44
C ASP A 61 5.61 -3.61 10.09
N LEU A 62 4.32 -3.48 9.74
CA LEU A 62 3.24 -4.38 10.15
C LEU A 62 3.54 -5.82 9.70
N ARG A 63 4.01 -6.01 8.46
CA ARG A 63 4.42 -7.33 7.96
C ARG A 63 5.54 -7.93 8.79
N ARG A 64 6.55 -7.15 9.18
CA ARG A 64 7.66 -7.62 10.03
C ARG A 64 7.19 -7.99 11.44
N GLU A 65 6.30 -7.20 12.03
CA GLU A 65 5.76 -7.46 13.38
C GLU A 65 4.80 -8.67 13.38
N HIS A 66 4.03 -8.85 12.32
CA HIS A 66 3.03 -9.92 12.18
C HIS A 66 3.55 -11.17 11.42
N LEU A 67 4.86 -11.29 11.18
CA LEU A 67 5.48 -12.48 10.55
C LEU A 67 5.09 -13.80 11.25
N HIS A 68 4.76 -13.75 12.54
CA HIS A 68 4.39 -14.93 13.33
C HIS A 68 2.95 -15.41 13.11
N ASP A 69 2.08 -14.57 12.53
CA ASP A 69 0.63 -14.82 12.37
C ASP A 69 0.25 -15.05 10.90
N SER A 70 1.19 -15.60 10.12
CA SER A 70 1.13 -15.73 8.64
C SER A 70 -0.04 -16.58 8.10
N ASN A 71 -0.83 -17.24 8.97
CA ASN A 71 -2.01 -18.01 8.57
C ASN A 71 -3.30 -17.16 8.51
N ASP A 72 -3.23 -15.89 8.89
CA ASP A 72 -4.40 -15.02 8.91
C ASP A 72 -4.67 -14.45 7.52
N ALA A 73 -5.92 -14.58 7.03
CA ALA A 73 -6.34 -14.02 5.75
C ALA A 73 -6.17 -12.49 5.68
N SER A 74 -6.02 -11.82 6.83
CA SER A 74 -5.69 -10.41 6.93
C SER A 74 -4.24 -10.13 6.52
N PHE A 75 -3.32 -11.03 6.85
CA PHE A 75 -1.91 -10.91 6.51
C PHE A 75 -1.69 -11.00 4.99
N GLN A 76 -2.40 -11.91 4.31
CA GLN A 76 -2.36 -11.99 2.85
C GLN A 76 -2.79 -10.67 2.20
N LYS A 77 -3.89 -10.07 2.66
CA LYS A 77 -4.37 -8.76 2.19
C LYS A 77 -3.37 -7.63 2.45
N VAL A 78 -2.64 -7.66 3.58
CA VAL A 78 -1.54 -6.70 3.85
C VAL A 78 -0.41 -6.85 2.85
N CYS A 79 -0.03 -8.08 2.53
CA CYS A 79 1.00 -8.34 1.52
C CYS A 79 0.57 -7.83 0.15
N GLU A 80 -0.65 -8.17 -0.30
CA GLU A 80 -1.22 -7.67 -1.56
C GLU A 80 -1.26 -6.13 -1.61
N LEU A 81 -1.73 -5.50 -0.54
CA LEU A 81 -1.74 -4.03 -0.43
C LEU A 81 -0.34 -3.43 -0.50
N SER A 82 0.64 -4.06 0.17
CA SER A 82 2.02 -3.60 0.14
C SER A 82 2.60 -3.68 -1.27
N ASP A 83 2.35 -4.77 -2.00
CA ASP A 83 2.81 -4.95 -3.38
C ASP A 83 2.17 -3.91 -4.31
N CYS A 84 0.86 -3.65 -4.20
CA CYS A 84 0.20 -2.60 -4.99
C CYS A 84 0.79 -1.21 -4.71
N VAL A 85 1.08 -0.88 -3.45
CA VAL A 85 1.70 0.40 -3.09
C VAL A 85 3.12 0.49 -3.63
N GLU A 86 3.91 -0.60 -3.57
CA GLU A 86 5.27 -0.65 -4.10
C GLU A 86 5.28 -0.52 -5.63
N GLU A 87 4.36 -1.17 -6.33
CA GLU A 87 4.18 -1.07 -7.78
C GLU A 87 3.84 0.36 -8.20
N LEU A 88 2.96 1.03 -7.45
CA LEU A 88 2.58 2.42 -7.72
C LEU A 88 3.69 3.43 -7.39
N LEU A 89 4.58 3.07 -6.47
CA LEU A 89 5.77 3.85 -6.09
C LEU A 89 6.98 3.54 -6.96
N ALA A 90 6.99 2.39 -7.64
CA ALA A 90 8.04 2.02 -8.55
C ALA A 90 8.12 3.13 -9.59
N PRO A 91 9.29 3.75 -9.79
CA PRO A 91 9.45 4.72 -10.85
C PRO A 91 9.08 3.99 -12.13
N ALA A 92 7.99 4.43 -12.79
CA ALA A 92 7.53 3.92 -14.08
C ALA A 92 8.78 3.62 -14.89
N SER A 93 9.01 2.32 -15.09
CA SER A 93 10.32 1.76 -15.43
C SER A 93 11.04 2.68 -16.41
N LEU A 94 12.18 3.22 -15.98
CA LEU A 94 13.08 3.91 -16.89
C LEU A 94 13.22 3.00 -18.12
N PRO A 95 12.87 3.48 -19.32
CA PRO A 95 12.93 2.63 -20.48
C PRO A 95 14.37 2.14 -20.62
N ALA A 96 14.51 0.82 -20.86
CA ALA A 96 15.75 0.05 -20.76
C ALA A 96 16.94 0.53 -21.62
N TRP A 97 16.79 1.62 -22.38
CA TRP A 97 17.86 2.24 -23.16
C TRP A 97 18.73 3.23 -22.38
N ALA A 98 18.31 3.66 -21.18
CA ALA A 98 19.03 4.68 -20.39
C ALA A 98 20.35 4.19 -19.73
N THR A 99 20.70 2.91 -19.84
CA THR A 99 21.97 2.36 -19.33
C THR A 99 23.04 2.14 -20.40
N SER A 100 22.77 2.44 -21.68
CA SER A 100 23.77 2.31 -22.74
C SER A 100 24.45 3.64 -23.03
N GLY A 101 25.51 3.97 -22.30
CA GLY A 101 26.34 5.13 -22.64
C GLY A 101 27.37 5.54 -21.61
N ARG A 102 28.43 4.74 -21.45
CA ARG A 102 29.80 5.27 -21.34
C ARG A 102 30.85 4.22 -21.64
#